data_AF-A0A1G1W952-F1
#
_entry.id   AF-A0A1G1W952-F1
#
_cell.length_a   1.000
_cell.length_b   1.000
_cell.length_c   1.000
_cell.angle_alpha   90.00
_cell.angle_beta   90.00
_cell.angle_gamma   90.00
#
_symmetry.space_group_name_H-M   'P 1'
#
loop_
_entity.id
_entity.type
_entity.pdbx_description
1 polymer ?
#
loop_
_entity_poly.entity_id
_entity_poly.type
_entity_poly.pdbx_seq_one_letter_code
_entity_poly.pdbx_strand_id
1 'polypeptide(L)' 'METQNRWKDIIWKLTRMPIIAWAIILLVAAFLLVQLPWDLAKKFAILPGAISLLLFYQAIFRGKMY' A
#
# COMPACT_ATOMS: atom_id res chain seq x y z
N MET A 1 23.17 8.90 -18.11
CA MET A 1 23.12 7.42 -18.00
C MET A 1 23.57 6.91 -16.64
N GLU A 2 24.40 7.62 -15.87
CA GLU A 2 24.86 7.18 -14.53
C GLU A 2 23.75 7.10 -13.46
N THR A 3 22.74 7.96 -13.53
CA THR A 3 21.64 8.01 -12.54
C THR A 3 20.74 6.77 -12.58
N GLN A 4 20.46 6.20 -13.76
CA GLN A 4 19.62 5.00 -13.87
C GLN A 4 20.26 3.77 -13.20
N ASN A 5 21.58 3.63 -13.27
CA ASN A 5 22.28 2.50 -12.65
C ASN A 5 22.25 2.58 -11.12
N ARG A 6 22.35 3.79 -10.54
CA ARG A 6 22.26 4.00 -9.08
C ARG A 6 20.89 3.64 -8.52
N TRP A 7 19.81 3.98 -9.23
CA TRP A 7 18.45 3.60 -8.83
C TRP A 7 18.23 2.09 -8.85
N LYS A 8 18.78 1.40 -9.87
CA LYS A 8 18.71 -0.06 -9.97
C LYS A 8 19.41 -0.74 -8.80
N ASP A 9 20.57 -0.26 -8.40
CA ASP A 9 21.31 -0.78 -7.24
C ASP A 9 20.59 -0.53 -5.90
N ILE A 10 19.95 0.63 -5.75
CA ILE A 10 19.16 0.94 -4.55
C ILE A 10 17.97 -0.01 -4.44
N ILE A 11 17.21 -0.17 -5.54
CA ILE A 11 16.07 -1.08 -5.59
C ILE A 11 16.53 -2.51 -5.28
N TRP A 12 17.63 -2.95 -5.88
CA TRP A 12 18.13 -4.31 -5.70
C TRP A 12 18.65 -4.59 -4.29
N LYS A 13 19.23 -3.59 -3.62
CA LYS A 13 19.60 -3.66 -2.19
C LYS A 13 18.39 -3.71 -1.28
N LEU A 14 17.33 -2.95 -1.59
CA LEU A 14 16.06 -2.96 -0.87
C LEU A 14 15.34 -4.31 -0.98
N THR A 15 15.35 -4.95 -2.16
CA THR A 15 14.72 -6.28 -2.34
C THR A 15 15.43 -7.38 -1.55
N ARG A 16 16.73 -7.22 -1.24
CA ARG A 16 17.51 -8.17 -0.44
C ARG A 16 17.50 -7.88 1.06
N MET A 17 16.77 -6.86 1.51
CA MET A 17 16.68 -6.59 2.94
C MET A 17 16.03 -7.78 3.68
N PRO A 18 16.53 -8.12 4.87
CA PRO A 18 15.96 -9.19 5.68
C PRO A 18 14.51 -8.87 6.03
N ILE A 19 13.68 -9.92 6.16
CA ILE A 19 12.26 -9.81 6.55
C ILE A 19 12.07 -8.96 7.82
N ILE A 20 13.03 -9.01 8.74
CA ILE A 20 13.03 -8.21 9.98
C ILE A 20 13.13 -6.71 9.67
N ALA A 21 13.94 -6.29 8.69
CA ALA A 21 14.03 -4.88 8.30
C ALA A 21 12.70 -4.39 7.70
N TRP A 22 12.03 -5.22 6.89
CA TRP A 22 10.68 -4.92 6.40
C TRP A 22 9.65 -4.84 7.53
N ALA A 23 9.73 -5.72 8.54
CA ALA A 23 8.84 -5.66 9.70
C ALA A 23 9.03 -4.37 10.50
N ILE A 24 10.27 -3.91 10.69
CA ILE A 24 10.59 -2.64 11.35
C ILE A 24 10.06 -1.46 10.52
N ILE A 25 10.28 -1.46 9.20
CA ILE A 25 9.76 -0.42 8.29
C ILE A 25 8.23 -0.36 8.36
N LEU A 26 7.55 -1.51 8.37
CA LEU A 26 6.10 -1.60 8.50
C LEU A 26 5.60 -1.10 9.86
N LEU A 27 6.31 -1.42 10.95
CA LEU A 27 6.00 -0.92 12.30
C LEU A 27 6.15 0.60 12.38
N VAL A 28 7.25 1.14 11.85
CA VAL A 28 7.50 2.59 11.80
C VAL A 28 6.47 3.28 10.92
N ALA A 29 6.13 2.71 9.75
CA ALA A 29 5.08 3.22 8.89
C ALA A 29 3.71 3.19 9.60
N ALA A 30 3.38 2.11 10.29
CA ALA A 30 2.15 2.01 11.08
C ALA A 30 2.12 3.06 12.20
N PHE A 31 3.23 3.28 12.89
CA PHE A 31 3.33 4.29 13.95
C PHE A 31 3.18 5.72 13.40
N LEU A 32 3.80 6.01 12.25
CA LEU A 32 3.62 7.27 11.52
C LEU A 32 2.18 7.45 11.04
N LEU A 33 1.54 6.39 10.56
CA LEU A 33 0.13 6.38 10.16
C LEU A 33 -0.81 6.61 11.36
N VAL A 34 -0.46 6.12 12.54
CA VAL A 34 -1.21 6.38 13.79
C VAL A 34 -1.05 7.83 14.24
N GLN A 35 0.11 8.45 13.97
CA GLN A 35 0.31 9.89 14.18
C GLN A 35 -0.31 10.77 13.10
N LEU A 36 -0.84 10.22 11.99
CA LEU A 36 -1.60 11.06 11.08
C LEU A 36 -2.82 11.59 11.83
N PRO A 37 -3.11 12.90 11.72
CA PRO A 37 -4.33 13.45 12.27
C PRO A 37 -5.48 12.62 11.69
N TRP A 38 -6.36 12.14 12.56
CA TRP A 38 -7.54 11.34 12.23
C TRP A 38 -8.37 11.94 11.07
N ASP A 39 -8.19 13.21 10.76
CA ASP A 39 -8.70 13.90 9.57
C ASP A 39 -8.23 13.34 8.23
N LEU A 40 -6.93 13.01 8.08
CA LEU A 40 -6.42 12.40 6.85
C LEU A 40 -6.75 10.92 6.78
N ALA A 41 -6.71 10.20 7.91
CA ALA A 41 -7.16 8.81 7.99
C ALA A 41 -8.62 8.67 7.57
N LYS A 42 -9.51 9.61 7.96
CA LYS A 42 -10.91 9.66 7.46
C LYS A 42 -10.99 9.82 5.95
N LYS A 43 -10.17 10.70 5.35
CA LYS A 43 -10.16 10.91 3.90
C LYS A 43 -9.63 9.69 3.14
N PHE A 44 -8.60 9.03 3.66
CA PHE A 44 -8.06 7.81 3.09
C PHE A 44 -8.88 6.56 3.41
N ALA A 45 -9.72 6.56 4.45
CA ALA A 45 -10.62 5.44 4.78
C ALA A 45 -11.86 5.38 3.86
N ILE A 46 -12.21 6.48 3.19
CA ILE A 46 -13.23 6.48 2.13
C ILE A 46 -12.77 5.65 0.91
N LEU A 47 -11.47 5.61 0.63
CA LEU A 47 -10.87 4.84 -0.47
C LEU A 47 -11.11 3.32 -0.34
N PRO A 48 -10.75 2.64 0.76
CA PRO A 48 -11.04 1.23 0.95
C PRO A 48 -12.54 0.95 1.04
N GLY A 49 -13.35 1.90 1.55
CA GLY A 49 -14.82 1.79 1.51
C GLY A 49 -15.39 1.79 0.10
N ALA A 50 -14.97 2.74 -0.75
CA ALA A 50 -15.39 2.83 -2.14
C ALA A 50 -14.90 1.65 -3.00
N ILE A 51 -13.67 1.20 -2.77
CA ILE A 51 -13.11 0.00 -3.42
C ILE A 51 -13.90 -1.25 -3.01
N SER A 52 -14.23 -1.41 -1.73
CA SER A 52 -15.05 -2.53 -1.25
C SER A 52 -16.44 -2.52 -1.87
N LEU A 53 -17.07 -1.35 -2.00
CA LEU A 53 -18.37 -1.21 -2.66
C LEU A 53 -18.32 -1.56 -4.15
N LEU A 54 -17.26 -1.14 -4.86
CA LEU A 54 -17.04 -1.48 -6.27
C LEU A 54 -16.77 -2.97 -6.48
N LEU A 55 -16.00 -3.60 -5.60
CA LEU A 55 -15.76 -5.05 -5.63
C LEU A 55 -17.03 -5.82 -5.31
N PHE A 56 -17.84 -5.34 -4.37
CA PHE A 56 -19.13 -5.94 -4.03
C PHE A 56 -20.13 -5.81 -5.17
N TYR A 57 -20.19 -4.64 -5.82
CA TYR A 57 -20.96 -4.44 -7.04
C TYR A 57 -20.51 -5.39 -8.15
N GLN A 58 -19.20 -5.51 -8.39
CA GLN A 58 -18.70 -6.50 -9.34
C GLN A 58 -19.08 -7.93 -8.91
N ALA A 59 -18.95 -8.31 -7.64
CA ALA A 59 -19.30 -9.66 -7.20
C ALA A 59 -20.78 -10.00 -7.43
N ILE A 60 -21.69 -9.05 -7.19
CA ILE A 60 -23.13 -9.24 -7.40
C ILE A 60 -23.49 -9.28 -8.90
N PHE A 61 -22.91 -8.40 -9.71
CA PHE A 61 -23.30 -8.27 -11.12
C PHE A 61 -22.49 -9.16 -12.08
N ARG A 62 -21.29 -9.59 -11.71
CA ARG A 62 -20.44 -10.51 -12.51
C ARG A 62 -20.95 -11.95 -12.49
N GLY A 63 -21.83 -12.29 -11.55
CA GLY A 63 -22.56 -13.56 -11.53
C GLY A 63 -23.76 -13.66 -12.48
N LYS A 64 -24.10 -12.58 -13.22
CA LYS A 64 -25.22 -12.57 -14.20
C LYS A 64 -24.79 -12.65 -15.67
N MET A 65 -23.49 -12.75 -15.96
CA MET A 65 -22.96 -12.88 -17.33
C MET A 65 -22.30 -14.24 -17.60
N TYR A 66 -22.70 -15.29 -16.87
CA TYR A 66 -22.47 -16.69 -17.23
C TYR A 66 -23.79 -17.45 -17.16
#